data_AF-L5L5C2-F1
#
_entry.id   AF-L5L5C2-F1
#
_cell.length_a   1.000
_cell.length_b   1.000
_cell.length_c   1.000
_cell.angle_alpha   90.00
_cell.angle_beta   90.00
_cell.angle_gamma   90.00
#
_symmetry.space_group_name_H-M   'P 1'
#
loop_
_entity.id
_entity.type
_entity.pdbx_description
1 polymer ?
#
loop_
_entity_poly.entity_id
_entity_poly.type
_entity_poly.pdbx_seq_one_letter_code
_entity_poly.pdbx_strand_id
1 'polypeptide(L)'
;MILVDGQPRQAKGELGLSQMLHIASQIASGMVYLASQHFVHRDLATRNCLVGANLLVKIGDFGMSRDVYSTDYYRNMKRSRLSSIPGRGERSTMQP
;
A
#
# COMPACT_ATOMS: atom_id res chain seq x y z
N MET A 1 -16.70 31.45 -10.18
CA MET A 1 -15.44 32.15 -9.79
C MET A 1 -15.80 33.61 -9.65
N ILE A 2 -16.12 34.08 -8.44
CA ILE A 2 -16.53 35.47 -8.22
C ILE A 2 -15.37 36.18 -7.54
N LEU A 3 -14.79 37.15 -8.24
CA LEU A 3 -13.73 38.03 -7.78
C LEU A 3 -14.39 39.28 -7.19
N VAL A 4 -14.25 39.49 -5.89
CA VAL A 4 -14.45 40.79 -5.24
C VAL A 4 -13.21 41.03 -4.38
N ASP A 5 -12.53 42.16 -4.62
CA ASP A 5 -11.39 42.73 -3.88
C ASP A 5 -9.98 42.15 -4.07
N GLY A 6 -9.71 41.40 -5.15
CA GLY A 6 -8.32 41.13 -5.58
C GLY A 6 -7.44 40.36 -4.58
N GLN A 7 -8.03 39.79 -3.53
CA GLN A 7 -7.38 38.88 -2.59
C GLN A 7 -8.17 37.57 -2.60
N PRO A 8 -7.54 36.41 -2.89
CA PRO A 8 -8.21 35.14 -2.74
C PRO A 8 -8.53 34.99 -1.25
N ARG A 9 -9.81 35.13 -0.89
CA ARG A 9 -10.29 34.71 0.42
C ARG A 9 -10.02 33.21 0.50
N GLN A 10 -8.94 32.82 1.18
CA GLN A 10 -8.81 31.47 1.70
C GLN A 10 -9.99 31.27 2.65
N ALA A 11 -11.07 30.68 2.16
CA ALA A 11 -12.12 30.17 3.02
C ALA A 11 -11.42 29.21 3.98
N LYS A 12 -11.62 29.43 5.28
CA LYS A 12 -11.00 28.68 6.38
C LYS A 12 -11.50 27.22 6.32
N GLY A 13 -10.92 26.42 5.42
CA GLY A 13 -11.42 25.10 5.03
C GLY A 13 -11.06 24.67 3.59
N GLU A 14 -10.61 25.58 2.72
CA GLU A 14 -10.17 25.24 1.37
C GLU A 14 -8.67 24.96 1.33
N LEU A 15 -8.31 23.79 0.81
CA LEU A 15 -6.92 23.47 0.49
C LEU A 15 -6.49 24.29 -0.72
N GLY A 16 -5.39 25.03 -0.60
CA GLY A 16 -4.77 25.70 -1.73
C GLY A 16 -4.16 24.68 -2.71
N LEU A 17 -3.99 25.07 -3.97
CA LEU A 17 -3.37 24.22 -5.00
C LEU A 17 -2.01 23.66 -4.55
N SER A 18 -1.18 24.48 -3.91
CA SER A 18 0.13 24.07 -3.37
C SER A 18 0.00 22.94 -2.33
N GLN A 19 -1.01 23.00 -1.46
CA GLN A 19 -1.26 21.96 -0.45
C GLN A 19 -1.76 20.67 -1.10
N MET A 20 -2.64 20.76 -2.10
CA MET A 20 -3.10 19.59 -2.85
C MET A 20 -1.94 18.90 -3.58
N LEU A 21 -1.05 19.66 -4.21
CA LEU A 21 0.15 19.13 -4.86
C LEU A 21 1.12 18.51 -3.85
N HIS A 22 1.28 19.12 -2.68
CA HIS A 22 2.09 18.57 -1.60
C HIS A 22 1.55 17.22 -1.11
N ILE A 23 0.24 17.09 -0.95
CA ILE A 23 -0.42 15.83 -0.58
C ILE A 23 -0.23 14.78 -1.69
N ALA A 24 -0.47 15.13 -2.94
CA ALA A 24 -0.30 14.23 -4.08
C ALA A 24 1.15 13.74 -4.20
N SER A 25 2.14 14.61 -3.99
CA SER A 25 3.56 14.27 -4.01
C SER A 25 3.92 13.25 -2.93
N GLN A 26 3.39 13.39 -1.71
CA GLN A 26 3.60 12.43 -0.63
C GLN A 26 3.01 11.06 -0.97
N ILE A 27 1.79 11.01 -1.51
CA ILE A 27 1.15 9.76 -1.94
C ILE A 27 1.97 9.09 -3.06
N ALA A 28 2.41 9.86 -4.05
CA ALA A 28 3.26 9.34 -5.13
C ALA A 28 4.57 8.77 -4.59
N SER A 29 5.25 9.47 -3.69
CA SER A 29 6.48 8.99 -3.04
C SER A 29 6.25 7.69 -2.26
N GLY A 30 5.15 7.60 -1.51
CA GLY A 30 4.76 6.37 -0.80
C GLY A 30 4.50 5.20 -1.75
N MET A 31 3.83 5.42 -2.87
CA MET A 31 3.58 4.37 -3.87
C MET A 31 4.86 3.92 -4.60
N VAL A 32 5.81 4.83 -4.84
CA VAL A 32 7.14 4.47 -5.36
C VAL A 32 7.88 3.57 -4.37
N TYR A 33 7.79 3.87 -3.07
CA TYR A 33 8.35 3.00 -2.03
C TYR A 33 7.68 1.62 -2.03
N LEU A 34 6.35 1.54 -2.08
CA LEU A 34 5.65 0.25 -2.14
C LEU A 34 6.04 -0.55 -3.39
N ALA A 35 6.20 0.11 -4.53
CA ALA A 35 6.67 -0.53 -5.76
C ALA A 35 8.09 -1.10 -5.63
N SER A 36 9.01 -0.40 -4.96
CA SER A 36 10.38 -0.88 -4.71
C SER A 36 10.42 -2.08 -3.76
N GLN A 37 9.42 -2.21 -2.88
CA GLN A 37 9.21 -3.39 -2.03
C GLN A 37 8.40 -4.48 -2.73
N HIS A 38 8.14 -4.35 -4.04
CA HIS A 38 7.33 -5.29 -4.83
C HIS A 38 5.96 -5.56 -4.21
N PHE A 39 5.37 -4.51 -3.67
CA PHE A 39 4.12 -4.56 -2.94
C PHE A 39 3.02 -3.88 -3.74
N VAL A 40 1.93 -4.60 -4.00
CA VAL A 40 0.78 -4.05 -4.74
C VAL A 40 -0.32 -3.71 -3.74
N HIS A 41 -0.64 -2.43 -3.64
CA HIS A 41 -1.66 -1.93 -2.71
C HIS A 41 -3.08 -2.46 -3.04
N ARG A 42 -3.42 -2.47 -4.34
CA ARG A 42 -4.72 -2.89 -4.93
C ARG A 42 -5.95 -2.07 -4.55
N ASP A 43 -5.88 -1.23 -3.52
CA ASP A 43 -6.94 -0.29 -3.16
C ASP A 43 -6.40 1.09 -2.75
N LEU A 44 -5.71 1.77 -3.67
CA LEU A 44 -5.23 3.13 -3.39
C LEU A 44 -6.38 4.12 -3.58
N ALA A 45 -6.85 4.70 -2.49
CA ALA A 45 -7.88 5.72 -2.48
C ALA A 45 -7.62 6.74 -1.37
N THR A 46 -8.18 7.94 -1.50
CA THR A 46 -8.04 9.02 -0.50
C THR A 46 -8.56 8.60 0.87
N ARG A 47 -9.61 7.78 0.94
CA ARG A 47 -10.14 7.18 2.19
C ARG A 47 -9.12 6.29 2.92
N ASN A 48 -8.18 5.70 2.18
CA ASN A 48 -7.13 4.82 2.69
C ASN A 48 -5.85 5.60 2.99
N CYS A 49 -5.86 6.93 2.83
CA CYS A 49 -4.76 7.81 3.19
C CYS A 49 -5.04 8.45 4.55
N LEU A 50 -4.08 8.36 5.46
CA LEU A 50 -4.14 8.98 6.77
C LEU A 50 -3.46 10.35 6.71
N VAL A 51 -4.11 11.37 7.26
CA VAL A 51 -3.57 12.74 7.33
C VAL A 51 -3.23 13.07 8.78
N GLY A 52 -1.97 13.43 9.03
CA GLY A 52 -1.47 13.84 10.33
C GLY A 52 -1.25 15.35 10.45
N ALA A 53 -0.51 15.74 11.49
CA ALA A 53 -0.08 17.13 11.65
C ALA A 53 0.72 17.62 10.43
N ASN A 54 0.62 18.92 10.14
CA ASN A 54 1.33 19.58 9.04
C ASN A 54 1.05 19.00 7.64
N LEU A 55 -0.16 18.46 7.41
CA LEU A 55 -0.54 17.82 6.14
C LEU A 55 0.38 16.66 5.76
N LEU A 56 0.95 15.97 6.75
CA LEU A 56 1.69 14.73 6.53
C LEU A 56 0.71 13.63 6.11
N VAL A 57 0.92 13.02 4.95
CA VAL A 57 0.04 11.97 4.41
C VAL A 57 0.75 10.62 4.39
N LYS A 58 0.08 9.59 4.89
CA LYS A 58 0.56 8.20 4.89
C LYS A 58 -0.45 7.29 4.21
N ILE A 59 0.05 6.36 3.40
CA ILE A 59 -0.76 5.34 2.76
C ILE A 59 -1.04 4.22 3.78
N GLY A 60 -2.30 3.84 3.93
CA GLY A 60 -2.77 2.78 4.83
C GLY A 60 -3.81 1.89 4.16
N ASP A 61 -4.44 1.03 4.96
CA ASP A 61 -5.35 -0.03 4.51
C ASP A 61 -4.74 -1.04 3.53
N PHE A 62 -3.87 -1.88 4.08
CA PHE A 62 -3.25 -2.99 3.36
C PHE A 62 -4.09 -4.28 3.37
N GLY A 63 -5.36 -4.22 3.78
CA GLY A 63 -6.22 -5.42 3.90
C GLY A 63 -6.41 -6.16 2.58
N MET A 64 -6.27 -5.44 1.46
CA MET A 64 -6.27 -5.97 0.11
C MET A 64 -4.89 -5.96 -0.53
N SER A 65 -3.80 -5.77 0.18
CA SER A 65 -2.49 -5.75 -0.45
C SER A 65 -1.86 -7.13 -0.59
N ARG A 66 -0.95 -7.32 -1.55
CA ARG A 66 -0.22 -8.57 -1.75
C ARG A 66 1.26 -8.28 -1.99
N ASP A 67 2.11 -9.06 -1.34
CA ASP A 67 3.51 -9.19 -1.68
C ASP A 67 3.64 -10.08 -2.93
N VAL A 68 4.24 -9.52 -3.98
CA VAL A 68 4.43 -10.20 -5.26
C VAL A 68 5.36 -11.42 -5.13
N TYR A 69 6.29 -11.43 -4.18
CA TYR A 69 7.25 -12.54 -4.00
C TYR A 69 6.76 -13.64 -3.07
N SER A 70 6.04 -13.30 -2.01
CA SER A 70 5.52 -14.30 -1.07
C SER A 70 4.45 -15.20 -1.70
N THR A 71 3.68 -14.67 -2.66
CA THR A 71 2.53 -15.42 -3.21
C THR A 71 2.97 -16.58 -4.11
N ASP A 72 4.06 -16.43 -4.88
CA ASP A 72 4.48 -17.47 -5.84
C ASP A 72 5.30 -18.59 -5.18
N TYR A 73 6.16 -18.27 -4.20
CA TYR A 73 6.92 -19.31 -3.47
C TYR A 73 6.03 -20.20 -2.60
N TYR A 74 5.04 -19.65 -1.89
CA TYR A 74 4.15 -20.43 -1.03
C TYR A 74 3.03 -21.14 -1.79
N ARG A 75 2.53 -20.58 -2.91
CA ARG A 75 1.49 -21.24 -3.73
C ARG A 75 2.06 -22.42 -4.50
N ASN A 76 3.31 -22.34 -4.95
CA ASN A 76 3.99 -23.45 -5.61
C ASN A 76 4.33 -24.58 -4.61
N MET A 77 4.62 -24.25 -3.35
CA MET A 77 4.82 -25.25 -2.28
C MET A 77 3.53 -25.96 -1.86
N LYS A 78 2.40 -25.24 -1.80
CA LYS A 78 1.10 -25.85 -1.47
C LYS A 78 0.56 -26.76 -2.58
N ARG A 79 0.89 -26.49 -3.85
CA ARG A 79 0.43 -27.31 -4.99
C ARG A 79 1.28 -28.55 -5.24
N SER A 80 2.56 -28.51 -4.90
CA SER A 80 3.49 -29.64 -5.04
C SER A 80 3.41 -30.66 -3.88
N ARG A 81 2.88 -30.28 -2.70
CA ARG A 81 2.69 -31.21 -1.57
C ARG A 81 1.44 -32.09 -1.65
N LEU A 82 0.52 -31.88 -2.60
CA LEU A 82 -0.70 -32.70 -2.74
C LEU A 82 -0.63 -33.76 -3.85
N SER A 83 0.45 -33.81 -4.65
CA SER A 83 0.60 -34.78 -5.75
C SER A 83 1.61 -35.91 -5.49
N SER A 84 2.12 -36.04 -4.26
CA SER A 84 3.03 -37.13 -3.90
C SER A 84 2.80 -37.57 -2.45
N ILE A 85 1.66 -38.22 -2.21
CA ILE A 85 1.55 -39.17 -1.10
C ILE A 85 1.75 -40.58 -1.67
N PRO A 86 2.98 -41.12 -1.69
CA PRO A 86 3.18 -42.54 -1.50
C PRO A 86 3.48 -42.79 -0.02
N GLY A 87 2.66 -43.66 0.60
CA GLY A 87 3.07 -44.56 1.68
C GLY A 87 3.80 -43.98 2.90
N ARG A 88 3.06 -43.89 4.01
CA ARG A 88 3.38 -44.60 5.26
C ARG A 88 4.84 -45.06 5.41
N GLY A 89 5.65 -44.39 6.22
CA GLY A 89 6.94 -44.91 6.66
C GLY A 89 7.87 -43.88 7.32
N GLU A 90 8.03 -44.03 8.63
CA GLU A 90 9.23 -43.69 9.40
C GLU A 90 9.52 -42.22 9.75
N ARG A 91 9.21 -41.94 11.03
CA ARG A 91 10.01 -41.14 11.96
C ARG A 91 11.51 -41.30 11.67
N SER A 92 12.20 -40.22 11.32
CA SER A 92 13.50 -39.95 11.91
C SER A 92 13.81 -38.45 11.83
N THR A 93 14.23 -37.94 12.97
CA THR A 93 14.82 -36.63 13.22
C THR A 93 16.04 -36.39 12.33
N MET A 94 16.25 -35.15 11.88
CA MET A 94 17.48 -34.40 12.17
C MET A 94 17.38 -32.93 11.71
N GLN A 95 17.71 -32.04 12.66
CA GLN A 95 18.26 -30.70 12.45
C GLN A 95 19.59 -30.79 11.67
N PRO A 96 20.14 -29.73 11.05
CA PRO A 96 19.84 -28.29 11.19
C PRO A 96 19.25 -27.62 9.95
#